data_AF-A0A379PP60-F1
#
_entry.id   AF-A0A379PP60-F1
#
_cell.length_a   1.000
_cell.length_b   1.000
_cell.length_c   1.000
_cell.angle_alpha   90.00
_cell.angle_beta   90.00
_cell.angle_gamma   90.00
#
_symmetry.space_group_name_H-M   'P 1'
#
loop_
_entity.id
_entity.type
_entity.pdbx_description
1 polymer ?
#
loop_
_entity_poly.entity_id
_entity_poly.type
_entity_poly.pdbx_seq_one_letter_code
_entity_poly.pdbx_strand_id
1 'polypeptide(L)' 'MENGIHIIEHLNLEDASARGLTEFTFVMAPLRITGGTGSPVRPVAVVAS' A
#
# COMPACT_ATOMS: atom_id res chain seq x y z
N MET A 1 17.94 0.03 7.94
CA MET A 1 17.07 1.01 8.63
C MET A 1 17.50 2.46 8.35
N GLU A 2 18.77 2.71 8.02
CA GLU A 2 19.35 4.05 7.81
C GLU A 2 18.57 4.98 6.87
N ASN A 3 17.80 4.43 5.92
CA ASN A 3 17.09 5.23 4.92
C ASN A 3 15.62 5.52 5.28
N GLY A 4 15.11 5.02 6.40
CA GLY A 4 13.73 5.29 6.85
C GLY A 4 12.60 4.79 5.93
N ILE A 5 12.89 3.83 5.03
CA ILE A 5 11.92 3.31 4.06
C ILE A 5 10.94 2.35 4.77
N HIS A 6 9.64 2.61 4.62
CA HIS A 6 8.58 1.74 5.14
C HIS A 6 8.43 0.47 4.30
N ILE A 7 8.15 -0.65 4.97
CA ILE A 7 7.83 -1.93 4.35
C ILE A 7 6.33 -2.14 4.39
N ILE A 8 5.76 -2.59 3.27
CA ILE A 8 4.39 -3.09 3.19
C ILE A 8 4.45 -4.55 2.72
N GLU A 9 3.69 -5.41 3.38
CA GLU A 9 3.67 -6.83 3.10
C GLU A 9 2.23 -7.33 2.96
N HIS A 10 2.08 -8.54 2.41
CA HIS A 10 0.79 -9.23 2.29
C HIS A 10 -0.26 -8.45 1.46
N LEU A 11 0.16 -7.79 0.39
CA LEU A 11 -0.75 -7.19 -0.58
C LEU A 11 -1.39 -8.24 -1.48
N ASN A 12 -2.69 -8.11 -1.74
CA ASN A 12 -3.31 -8.78 -2.87
C ASN A 12 -3.14 -7.92 -4.12
N LEU A 13 -2.44 -8.45 -5.12
CA LEU A 13 -2.13 -7.77 -6.38
C LEU A 13 -2.67 -8.52 -7.61
N GLU A 14 -3.47 -9.57 -7.43
CA GLU A 14 -3.92 -10.45 -8.52
C GLU A 14 -4.65 -9.65 -9.60
N ASP A 15 -5.65 -8.85 -9.22
CA ASP A 15 -6.42 -8.02 -10.17
C ASP A 15 -5.56 -6.94 -10.84
N ALA A 16 -4.65 -6.31 -10.10
CA ALA A 16 -3.76 -5.29 -10.64
C ALA A 16 -2.80 -5.88 -11.67
N SER A 17 -2.24 -7.06 -11.37
CA SER A 17 -1.36 -7.81 -12.26
C SER A 17 -2.09 -8.27 -13.52
N ALA A 18 -3.30 -8.84 -13.38
CA ALA A 18 -4.13 -9.28 -14.49
C ALA A 18 -4.49 -8.15 -15.47
N ARG A 19 -4.59 -6.91 -14.96
CA ARG A 19 -4.85 -5.70 -15.75
C ARG A 19 -3.59 -5.03 -16.31
N GLY A 20 -2.39 -5.55 -16.01
CA GLY A 20 -1.12 -4.91 -16.36
C GLY A 20 -0.94 -3.54 -15.73
N LEU A 21 -1.53 -3.31 -14.55
CA LEU A 21 -1.56 -2.01 -13.89
C LEU A 21 -0.21 -1.71 -13.23
N THR A 22 0.67 -1.03 -13.96
CA THR A 22 2.04 -0.69 -13.51
C THR A 22 2.16 0.73 -12.94
N GLU A 23 1.26 1.63 -13.29
CA GLU A 23 1.23 3.02 -12.81
C GLU A 23 -0.19 3.41 -12.41
N PHE A 24 -0.35 3.97 -11.21
CA PHE A 24 -1.62 4.39 -10.64
C PHE A 24 -1.40 5.29 -9.43
N THR A 25 -2.44 6.02 -9.02
CA THR A 25 -2.39 6.76 -7.75
C THR A 25 -2.59 5.77 -6.60
N PHE A 26 -1.55 5.54 -5.81
CA PHE A 26 -1.59 4.70 -4.62
C PHE A 26 -2.08 5.53 -3.42
N VAL A 27 -3.19 5.10 -2.81
CA VAL A 27 -3.73 5.73 -1.60
C VAL A 27 -3.70 4.73 -0.45
N MET A 28 -3.09 5.11 0.67
CA MET A 28 -2.99 4.29 1.87
C MET A 28 -3.10 5.16 3.11
N ALA A 29 -4.03 4.82 4.00
CA ALA A 29 -4.19 5.47 5.29
C ALA A 29 -3.88 4.47 6.42
N PRO A 30 -2.73 4.59 7.11
CA PRO A 30 -2.46 3.78 8.29
C PRO A 30 -3.34 4.20 9.47
N LEU A 31 -3.72 3.24 10.31
CA LEU A 31 -4.32 3.50 11.61
C LEU A 31 -3.30 4.18 12.52
N ARG A 32 -3.77 5.13 13.34
CA ARG A 32 -2.93 5.73 14.39
C ARG A 32 -2.87 4.78 15.58
N ILE A 33 -1.75 4.06 15.70
CA ILE A 33 -1.48 3.14 16.81
C ILE A 33 -0.31 3.70 17.62
N THR A 34 -0.58 4.15 18.84
CA THR A 34 0.47 4.66 19.74
C THR A 34 1.40 3.53 20.18
N GLY A 35 2.71 3.71 19.99
CA GLY A 35 3.73 2.73 20.36
C GLY A 35 3.84 1.52 19.42
N GLY A 36 3.07 1.49 18.32
CA GLY A 36 3.16 0.44 17.31
C GLY A 36 4.36 0.62 16.38
N THR A 37 4.95 -0.49 15.92
CA THR A 37 6.01 -0.51 14.90
C THR A 37 5.48 -0.62 13.47
N GLY A 38 4.16 -0.77 13.32
CA GLY A 38 3.45 -0.87 12.04
C GLY A 38 1.96 -0.65 12.22
N SER A 39 1.22 -0.63 11.11
CA SER A 39 -0.24 -0.52 11.09
C SER A 39 -0.82 -1.46 10.04
N PRO A 40 -1.94 -2.14 10.31
CA PRO A 40 -2.72 -2.76 9.24
C PRO A 40 -3.21 -1.67 8.28
N VAL A 41 -3.31 -2.00 7.00
CA VAL A 41 -3.70 -1.07 5.94
C VAL A 41 -4.62 -1.75 4.94
N ARG A 42 -5.44 -0.95 4.27
CA ARG A 42 -6.23 -1.35 3.09
C ARG A 42 -5.94 -0.37 1.96
N PRO A 43 -4.81 -0.52 1.27
CA PRO A 43 -4.46 0.38 0.19
C PRO A 43 -5.40 0.20 -1.00
N VAL A 44 -5.59 1.28 -1.75
CA VAL A 44 -6.36 1.27 -3.00
C VAL A 44 -5.53 1.88 -4.13
N ALA A 45 -5.66 1.28 -5.31
CA ALA A 45 -5.16 1.85 -6.55
C ALA A 45 -6.28 2.67 -7.20
N VAL A 46 -6.12 3.98 -7.27
CA VAL A 46 -7.05 4.87 -7.98
C VAL A 46 -6.61 4.98 -9.43
N VAL A 47 -7.52 4.66 -10.34
CA VAL A 47 -7.33 4.72 -11.79
C VAL A 47 -8.24 5.79 -12.38
N ALA A 48 -7.73 6.55 -13.35
CA ALA A 48 -8.58 7.45 -14.14
C ALA A 48 -9.45 6.62 -15.08
N SER A 49 -10.71 7.05 -15.23
CA SER A 49 -11.67 6.53 -16.20
C SER A 49 -11.45 7.12 -17.59
#